data_AF-A0A8J2P9N9-F1
#
_entry.id   AF-A0A8J2P9N9-F1
#
_cell.length_a   1.000
_cell.length_b   1.000
_cell.length_c   1.000
_cell.angle_alpha   90.00
_cell.angle_beta   90.00
_cell.angle_gamma   90.00
#
_symmetry.space_group_name_H-M   'P 1'
#
loop_
_entity.id
_entity.type
_entity.pdbx_description
1 polymer ?
#
loop_
_entity_poly.entity_id
_entity_poly.type
_entity_poly.pdbx_seq_one_letter_code
_entity_poly.pdbx_strand_id
1 'polypeptide(L)'
;ATPYQVAVTLGDYVLNSNTEPYPPMTVGVTHIKVHPHFKFTPQADRYDVAVLRLDRKIDYLPHIRPICLPDKGSDFQGQYAWATGWGALEAGNFTIFNFYTFNNI
;
A
#
# COMPACT_ATOMS: atom_id res chain seq x y z
N ALA A 1 -7.26 8.33 -12.22
CA ALA A 1 -7.50 6.93 -12.61
C ALA A 1 -8.98 6.60 -12.41
N THR A 2 -9.59 5.84 -13.31
CA THR A 2 -10.93 5.29 -13.04
C THR A 2 -10.78 4.07 -12.12
N PRO A 3 -11.65 3.86 -11.12
CA PRO A 3 -11.49 2.76 -10.15
C PRO A 3 -11.39 1.38 -10.81
N TYR A 4 -12.14 1.17 -11.89
CA TYR A 4 -12.20 -0.08 -12.64
C TYR A 4 -10.89 -0.48 -13.36
N GLN A 5 -9.88 0.40 -13.38
CA GLN A 5 -8.58 0.13 -14.00
C GLN A 5 -7.48 -0.16 -12.97
N VAL A 6 -7.82 -0.17 -11.67
CA VAL A 6 -6.85 -0.40 -10.59
C VAL A 6 -7.15 -1.73 -9.92
N ALA A 7 -6.13 -2.58 -9.82
CA ALA A 7 -6.14 -3.81 -9.05
C ALA A 7 -5.05 -3.74 -7.97
N VAL A 8 -5.29 -4.42 -6.86
CA VAL A 8 -4.35 -4.56 -5.75
C VAL A 8 -4.02 -6.03 -5.58
N THR A 9 -2.75 -6.38 -5.51
CA THR A 9 -2.29 -7.74 -5.20
C THR A 9 -1.83 -7.79 -3.75
N LEU A 10 -2.33 -8.77 -3.00
CA LEU A 10 -2.08 -8.96 -1.57
C LEU A 10 -1.30 -10.26 -1.33
N GLY A 11 -0.36 -10.23 -0.37
CA GLY A 11 0.36 -11.41 0.10
C GLY A 11 1.44 -11.95 -0.85
N ASP A 12 1.81 -11.20 -1.88
CA ASP A 12 2.87 -11.56 -2.81
C ASP A 12 4.25 -11.38 -2.15
N TYR A 13 5.19 -12.30 -2.37
CA TYR A 13 6.60 -12.19 -1.97
C TYR A 13 7.54 -12.25 -3.17
N VAL A 14 7.29 -13.14 -4.13
CA VAL A 14 8.04 -13.30 -5.38
C VAL A 14 7.14 -12.95 -6.56
N LEU A 15 7.29 -11.70 -7.03
CA LEU A 15 6.51 -11.18 -8.14
C LEU A 15 6.54 -12.11 -9.36
N ASN A 16 5.37 -12.31 -9.97
CA ASN A 16 5.18 -13.15 -11.17
C ASN A 16 5.60 -14.62 -10.98
N SER A 17 5.64 -15.11 -9.74
CA SER A 17 5.87 -16.52 -9.44
C SER A 17 4.60 -17.21 -8.93
N ASN A 18 4.55 -18.53 -9.08
CA ASN A 18 3.52 -19.41 -8.49
C ASN A 18 4.15 -20.49 -7.59
N THR A 19 5.40 -20.28 -7.16
CA THR A 19 6.16 -21.27 -6.38
C THR A 19 5.95 -21.15 -4.88
N GLU A 20 5.18 -20.16 -4.44
CA GLU A 20 5.00 -19.83 -3.03
C GLU A 20 3.99 -20.77 -2.35
N PRO A 21 4.17 -21.10 -1.06
CA PRO A 21 3.23 -21.96 -0.33
C PRO A 21 1.80 -21.42 -0.27
N TYR A 22 1.66 -20.10 -0.28
CA TYR A 22 0.37 -19.41 -0.30
C TYR A 22 0.32 -18.51 -1.54
N PRO A 23 -0.68 -18.67 -2.43
CA PRO A 23 -0.77 -17.86 -3.63
C PRO A 23 -1.14 -16.40 -3.30
N PRO A 24 -0.67 -15.44 -4.12
CA PRO A 24 -1.08 -14.04 -4.00
C PRO A 24 -2.55 -13.87 -4.38
N MET A 25 -3.18 -12.82 -3.85
CA MET A 25 -4.59 -12.53 -4.11
C MET A 25 -4.75 -11.17 -4.78
N THR A 26 -5.23 -11.16 -6.03
CA THR A 26 -5.55 -9.92 -6.75
C THR A 26 -7.02 -9.55 -6.60
N VAL A 27 -7.27 -8.30 -6.22
CA VAL A 27 -8.60 -7.73 -5.94
C VAL A 27 -8.79 -6.43 -6.72
N GLY A 28 -10.02 -6.18 -7.18
CA GLY A 28 -10.35 -4.92 -7.84
C GLY A 28 -10.59 -3.79 -6.84
N VAL A 29 -10.61 -2.56 -7.36
CA VAL A 29 -10.93 -1.36 -6.58
C VAL A 29 -12.26 -0.78 -7.06
N THR A 30 -13.18 -0.54 -6.12
CA THR A 30 -14.48 0.10 -6.44
C THR A 30 -14.44 1.60 -6.32
N HIS A 31 -13.66 2.13 -5.36
CA HIS A 31 -13.57 3.57 -5.11
C HIS A 31 -12.15 3.98 -4.77
N ILE A 32 -11.75 5.14 -5.29
CA ILE A 32 -10.48 5.80 -4.99
C ILE A 32 -10.82 7.14 -4.37
N LYS A 33 -10.46 7.35 -3.10
CA LYS A 33 -10.67 8.60 -2.38
C LYS A 33 -9.33 9.27 -2.10
N VAL A 34 -9.00 10.30 -2.87
CA VAL A 34 -7.82 11.14 -2.65
C VAL A 34 -8.11 12.12 -1.51
N HIS A 35 -7.08 12.47 -0.73
CA HIS A 35 -7.22 13.47 0.32
C HIS A 35 -7.77 14.80 -0.23
N PRO A 36 -8.78 15.42 0.41
CA PRO A 36 -9.46 16.60 -0.13
C PRO A 36 -8.58 17.84 -0.29
N HIS A 37 -7.45 17.90 0.44
CA HIS A 37 -6.48 18.99 0.35
C HIS A 37 -5.26 18.68 -0.51
N PHE A 38 -5.19 17.49 -1.12
CA PHE A 38 -4.12 17.17 -2.06
C PHE A 38 -4.18 18.12 -3.26
N LYS A 39 -3.03 18.65 -3.65
CA LYS A 39 -2.88 19.49 -4.85
C LYS A 39 -1.63 19.04 -5.59
N PHE A 40 -1.79 18.84 -6.89
CA PHE A 40 -0.66 18.56 -7.77
C PHE A 40 0.10 19.87 -8.02
N THR A 41 1.12 20.14 -7.21
CA THR A 41 1.93 21.36 -7.30
C THR A 41 3.42 21.02 -7.30
N PRO A 42 4.30 21.84 -7.90
CA PRO A 42 5.75 21.58 -7.93
C PRO A 42 6.43 21.59 -6.56
N GLN A 43 5.75 22.10 -5.53
CA GLN A 43 6.23 22.15 -4.16
C GLN A 43 5.80 20.87 -3.44
N ALA A 44 6.70 20.31 -2.61
CA ALA A 44 6.56 19.07 -1.87
C ALA A 44 5.10 18.67 -1.63
N ASP A 45 4.70 17.53 -2.20
CA ASP A 45 3.32 17.07 -2.30
C ASP A 45 2.64 16.98 -0.93
N ARG A 46 2.00 18.08 -0.53
CA ARG A 46 1.27 18.14 0.75
C ARG A 46 0.02 17.29 0.64
N TYR A 47 -0.25 16.52 1.69
CA TYR A 47 -1.41 15.64 1.78
C TYR A 47 -1.43 14.55 0.70
N ASP A 48 -0.26 14.05 0.31
CA ASP A 48 -0.12 12.94 -0.63
C ASP A 48 -0.55 11.61 0.02
N VAL A 49 -1.86 11.39 0.06
CA VAL A 49 -2.47 10.17 0.59
C VAL A 49 -3.82 9.93 -0.09
N ALA A 50 -4.11 8.66 -0.38
CA ALA A 50 -5.39 8.21 -0.91
C ALA A 50 -5.81 6.88 -0.27
N VAL A 51 -7.12 6.66 -0.19
CA VAL A 51 -7.72 5.41 0.29
C VAL A 51 -8.38 4.68 -0.87
N LEU A 52 -8.03 3.41 -1.04
CA LEU A 52 -8.64 2.51 -2.01
C LEU A 52 -9.66 1.62 -1.30
N ARG A 53 -10.90 1.57 -1.81
CA ARG A 53 -11.91 0.62 -1.36
C ARG A 53 -11.90 -0.58 -2.28
N LEU A 54 -11.53 -1.73 -1.74
CA LEU A 54 -11.55 -3.00 -2.46
C LEU A 54 -12.97 -3.38 -2.90
N ASP A 55 -13.07 -4.19 -3.96
CA ASP A 55 -14.33 -4.70 -4.50
C ASP A 55 -15.02 -5.75 -3.61
N ARG A 56 -14.25 -6.38 -2.72
CA ARG A 56 -14.73 -7.37 -1.76
C ARG A 56 -13.95 -7.31 -0.45
N LYS A 57 -14.56 -7.87 0.60
CA LYS A 57 -13.87 -8.10 1.88
C LYS A 57 -12.83 -9.21 1.72
N ILE A 58 -11.70 -9.04 2.37
CA ILE A 58 -10.60 -10.02 2.40
C ILE A 58 -10.48 -10.57 3.81
N ASP A 59 -10.49 -11.89 3.93
CA ASP A 59 -10.24 -12.56 5.20
C ASP A 59 -8.75 -12.60 5.50
N TYR A 60 -8.41 -12.62 6.79
CA TYR A 60 -7.01 -12.68 7.19
C TYR A 60 -6.43 -14.06 6.88
N LEU A 61 -5.25 -14.05 6.30
CA LEU A 61 -4.48 -15.24 5.97
C LEU A 61 -3.09 -15.15 6.62
N PRO A 62 -2.34 -16.26 6.71
CA PRO A 62 -0.97 -16.24 7.25
C PRO A 62 -0.06 -15.19 6.60
N HIS A 63 -0.25 -14.94 5.29
CA HIS A 63 0.51 -13.98 4.47
C HIS A 63 -0.23 -12.67 4.16
N ILE A 64 -1.46 -12.48 4.67
CA ILE A 64 -2.26 -11.26 4.44
C ILE A 64 -2.79 -10.73 5.77
N ARG A 65 -2.24 -9.60 6.23
CA ARG A 65 -2.65 -8.91 7.45
C ARG A 65 -2.59 -7.38 7.28
N PRO A 66 -3.50 -6.63 7.93
CA PRO A 66 -3.44 -5.18 7.93
C PRO A 66 -2.29 -4.67 8.79
N ILE A 67 -1.79 -3.48 8.46
CA ILE A 67 -0.91 -2.69 9.32
C ILE A 67 -1.73 -1.85 10.31
N CYS A 68 -1.17 -1.57 11.49
CA CYS A 68 -1.76 -0.64 12.45
C CYS A 68 -1.62 0.80 11.96
N LEU A 69 -2.65 1.63 12.22
CA LEU A 69 -2.55 3.07 12.05
C LEU A 69 -2.10 3.71 13.38
N PRO A 70 -1.21 4.70 13.35
CA PRO A 70 -0.81 5.40 14.57
C PRO A 70 -1.95 6.28 15.09
N ASP A 71 -2.00 6.47 16.40
CA ASP A 71 -2.90 7.44 17.01
C ASP A 71 -2.54 8.87 16.63
N LYS A 72 -3.54 9.75 16.61
CA LYS A 72 -3.36 11.16 16.29
C LYS A 72 -2.41 11.81 17.29
N GLY A 73 -1.32 12.38 16.80
CA GLY A 73 -0.31 13.06 17.63
C GLY A 73 0.80 12.14 18.13
N SER A 74 0.84 10.89 17.70
CA SER A 74 2.00 10.02 17.90
C SER A 74 3.27 10.68 17.35
N ASP A 75 4.36 10.64 18.12
CA ASP A 75 5.68 11.15 17.72
C ASP A 75 6.66 9.98 17.59
N PHE A 76 7.33 9.93 16.44
CA PHE A 76 8.27 8.87 16.08
C PHE A 76 9.69 9.41 15.86
N GLN A 77 9.98 10.65 16.26
CA GLN A 77 11.32 11.21 16.15
C GLN A 77 12.37 10.36 16.89
N GLY A 78 13.51 10.14 16.24
CA GLY A 78 14.62 9.33 16.79
C GLY A 78 14.38 7.82 16.78
N GLN A 79 13.23 7.34 16.29
CA GLN A 79 12.94 5.91 16.17
C GLN A 79 13.40 5.33 14.83
N TYR A 80 13.77 4.06 14.86
CA TYR A 80 14.05 3.31 13.63
C TYR A 80 12.75 2.85 12.97
N ALA A 81 12.69 3.00 11.65
CA ALA A 81 11.60 2.52 10.80
C ALA A 81 12.14 1.59 9.71
N TRP A 82 11.29 0.71 9.21
CA TRP A 82 11.58 -0.10 8.04
C TRP A 82 10.79 0.43 6.85
N ALA A 83 11.45 0.50 5.71
CA ALA A 83 10.82 0.68 4.41
C ALA A 83 10.99 -0.63 3.63
N THR A 84 9.89 -1.14 3.10
CA THR A 84 9.86 -2.39 2.33
C THR A 84 9.10 -2.19 1.03
N GLY A 85 9.45 -2.99 0.02
CA GLY A 85 8.86 -2.98 -1.30
C GLY A 85 9.76 -3.70 -2.30
N TRP A 86 9.22 -4.00 -3.48
CA TRP A 86 9.96 -4.66 -4.57
C TRP A 86 10.72 -3.68 -5.47
N GLY A 87 10.46 -2.38 -5.32
CA GLY A 87 10.97 -1.35 -6.20
C GLY A 87 10.28 -1.35 -7.57
N ALA A 88 10.35 -0.21 -8.26
CA ALA A 88 9.94 -0.15 -9.66
C ALA A 88 11.06 -0.77 -10.50
N LEU A 89 10.76 -1.87 -11.20
CA LEU A 89 11.72 -2.52 -12.11
C LEU A 89 11.91 -1.71 -13.41
N GLU A 90 10.93 -0.88 -13.79
CA GLU A 90 10.97 0.00 -14.96
C GLU A 90 10.21 1.31 -14.69
N ALA A 91 10.61 2.39 -15.35
CA ALA A 91 9.91 3.67 -15.28
C ALA A 91 8.50 3.54 -15.88
N GLY A 92 7.47 3.74 -15.04
CA GLY A 92 6.06 3.57 -15.43
C GLY A 92 5.42 2.28 -14.92
N ASN A 93 6.20 1.34 -14.36
CA ASN A 93 5.69 0.14 -13.71
C ASN A 93 5.64 0.36 -12.18
N PHE A 94 4.48 0.75 -11.66
CA PHE A 94 4.29 1.09 -10.26
C PHE A 94 4.08 -0.15 -9.39
N THR A 95 5.15 -0.86 -9.07
CA THR A 95 5.14 -1.93 -8.06
C THR A 95 5.79 -1.43 -6.77
N ILE A 96 5.26 -0.34 -6.20
CA ILE A 96 5.77 0.18 -4.92
C ILE A 96 4.59 0.46 -3.99
N PHE A 97 4.52 -0.32 -2.90
CA PHE A 97 3.92 0.15 -1.66
C PHE A 97 5.05 0.24 -0.63
N ASN A 98 5.51 1.46 -0.36
CA ASN A 98 6.38 1.69 0.78
C ASN A 98 5.50 1.64 2.03
N PHE A 99 5.58 0.55 2.77
CA PHE A 99 5.07 0.53 4.13
C PHE A 99 6.18 1.01 5.06
N TYR A 100 5.90 2.07 5.81
CA TYR A 100 6.73 2.47 6.93
C TYR A 100 6.19 1.79 8.18
N THR A 101 6.96 0.85 8.73
CA THR A 101 6.67 0.30 10.06
C THR A 101 7.63 0.95 11.05
N PHE A 102 7.12 1.34 12.23
CA PHE A 102 7.94 1.77 13.37
C PHE A 102 8.01 0.60 14.35
N ASN A 103 9.13 0.42 15.05
CA ASN A 103 9.36 -0.69 15.98
C ASN A 103 8.23 -0.80 17.03
N ASN A 104 7.24 -1.66 16.76
CA ASN A 104 6.32 -2.33 17.71
C ASN A 104 5.23 -3.12 16.93
N ILE A 105 5.65 -4.19 16.25
CA ILE A 105 4.80 -5.35 15.93
C ILE A 105 5.56 -6.59 16.38
#